data_AF-A0A5K7X9I0-F1
#
_entry.id   AF-A0A5K7X9I0-F1
#
_cell.length_a   1.000
_cell.length_b   1.000
_cell.length_c   1.000
_cell.angle_alpha   90.00
_cell.angle_beta   90.00
_cell.angle_gamma   90.00
#
_symmetry.space_group_name_H-M   'P 1'
#
loop_
_entity.id
_entity.type
_entity.pdbx_description
1 polymer ?
#
loop_
_entity_poly.entity_id
_entity_poly.type
_entity_poly.pdbx_seq_one_letter_code
_entity_poly.pdbx_strand_id
1 'polypeptide(L)' 'MTSSNRLPDVYAWQIDGQWYFAADGRTAPGHAVEARHYDDGHGTFLAISHGTQGMFVRDAIPWTGMTLRSAEVDEKRSTR' A
#
# COMPACT_ATOMS: atom_id res chain seq x y z
N MET A 1 16.10 -13.08 19.67
CA MET A 1 15.99 -11.99 18.68
C MET A 1 15.10 -12.50 17.57
N THR A 2 13.92 -11.91 17.39
CA THR A 2 13.11 -12.18 16.20
C THR A 2 13.82 -11.52 15.02
N SER A 3 14.37 -12.35 14.14
CA SER A 3 15.02 -11.87 12.91
C SER A 3 13.89 -11.49 11.95
N SER A 4 13.68 -10.20 11.70
CA SER A 4 12.79 -9.78 10.61
C SER A 4 13.50 -10.02 9.28
N ASN A 5 12.87 -10.78 8.39
CA ASN A 5 13.35 -11.00 7.05
C ASN A 5 12.98 -9.79 6.19
N ARG A 6 13.95 -9.21 5.50
CA ARG A 6 13.68 -8.13 4.55
C ARG A 6 13.23 -8.75 3.23
N LEU A 7 12.03 -8.37 2.80
CA LEU A 7 11.43 -8.77 1.54
C LEU A 7 11.64 -7.67 0.48
N PRO A 8 11.38 -7.96 -0.80
CA PRO A 8 11.38 -6.94 -1.84
C PRO A 8 10.47 -5.77 -1.46
N ASP A 9 10.92 -4.55 -1.75
CA ASP A 9 10.15 -3.34 -1.50
C ASP A 9 8.82 -3.39 -2.28
N VAL A 10 7.77 -2.78 -1.72
CA VAL A 10 6.40 -2.83 -2.23
C VAL A 10 5.83 -1.43 -2.38
N TYR A 11 4.70 -1.31 -3.07
CA TYR A 11 3.96 -0.07 -3.20
C TYR A 11 2.75 -0.10 -2.27
N ALA A 12 2.65 0.83 -1.34
CA ALA A 12 1.63 0.90 -0.32
C ALA A 12 0.70 2.10 -0.51
N TRP A 13 -0.58 1.94 -0.18
CA TRP A 13 -1.58 3.01 -0.20
C TRP A 13 -2.69 2.72 0.81
N GLN A 14 -3.50 3.74 1.12
CA GLN A 14 -4.60 3.63 2.07
C GLN A 14 -5.93 3.84 1.35
N ILE A 15 -6.93 3.00 1.66
CA ILE A 15 -8.34 3.16 1.25
C ILE A 15 -9.19 3.03 2.51
N ASP A 16 -10.01 4.03 2.81
CA ASP A 16 -10.94 4.05 3.95
C ASP A 16 -10.31 3.64 5.31
N GLY A 17 -9.08 4.11 5.55
CA GLY A 17 -8.34 3.81 6.78
C GLY A 17 -7.54 2.49 6.75
N GLN A 18 -7.83 1.58 5.81
CA GLN A 18 -7.12 0.32 5.64
C GLN A 18 -5.92 0.47 4.70
N TRP A 19 -4.78 -0.06 5.11
CA TRP A 19 -3.58 -0.10 4.27
C TRP A 19 -3.56 -1.34 3.38
N TYR A 20 -3.15 -1.12 2.14
CA TYR A 20 -2.93 -2.14 1.13
C TYR A 20 -1.51 -2.01 0.58
N PHE A 21 -0.99 -3.11 0.03
CA PHE A 21 0.28 -3.08 -0.69
C PHE A 21 0.31 -4.02 -1.88
N ALA A 22 1.12 -3.69 -2.88
CA ALA A 22 1.38 -4.53 -4.04
C ALA A 22 2.88 -4.64 -4.32
N ALA A 23 3.32 -5.82 -4.76
CA ALA A 23 4.72 -6.02 -5.16
C ALA A 23 5.05 -5.32 -6.49
N ASP A 24 4.07 -5.16 -7.39
CA ASP A 24 4.24 -4.49 -8.67
C ASP A 24 3.54 -3.12 -8.67
N GLY A 25 4.32 -2.06 -8.86
CA GLY A 25 3.82 -0.68 -8.94
C GLY A 25 2.86 -0.44 -10.10
N ARG A 26 2.84 -1.29 -11.12
CA ARG A 26 1.86 -1.24 -12.23
C ARG A 26 0.44 -1.59 -11.77
N THR A 27 0.32 -2.31 -10.66
CA THR A 27 -0.97 -2.69 -10.07
C THR A 27 -1.41 -1.76 -8.94
N ALA A 28 -0.52 -0.86 -8.51
CA ALA A 28 -0.77 0.12 -7.47
C ALA A 28 -1.39 1.40 -8.06
N PRO A 29 -2.20 2.15 -7.30
CA PRO A 29 -2.68 3.45 -7.74
C PRO A 29 -1.52 4.45 -7.88
N GLY A 30 -1.69 5.47 -8.73
CA GLY A 30 -0.64 6.46 -9.02
C GLY A 30 -0.16 7.31 -7.82
N HIS A 31 -0.86 7.24 -6.70
CA HIS A 31 -0.48 7.89 -5.43
C HIS A 31 0.13 6.92 -4.41
N ALA A 32 0.36 5.65 -4.77
CA ALA A 32 1.02 4.70 -3.91
C ALA A 32 2.48 5.12 -3.65
N VAL A 33 2.97 4.78 -2.46
CA VAL A 33 4.32 5.11 -2.00
C VAL A 33 5.15 3.84 -1.85
N GLU A 34 6.44 3.91 -2.19
CA GLU A 34 7.35 2.80 -1.93
C GLU A 34 7.52 2.60 -0.43
N ALA A 35 7.42 1.34 -0.01
CA ALA A 35 7.52 0.90 1.36
C ALA A 35 8.49 -0.26 1.47
N ARG A 36 9.34 -0.22 2.49
CA ARG A 36 10.19 -1.37 2.83
C ARG A 36 9.32 -2.43 3.47
N HIS A 37 9.46 -3.66 2.98
CA HIS A 37 8.63 -4.79 3.37
C HIS A 37 9.42 -5.74 4.27
N TYR A 38 8.84 -6.10 5.41
CA TYR A 38 9.43 -7.02 6.38
C TYR A 38 8.42 -8.08 6.82
N ASP A 39 8.94 -9.25 7.14
CA ASP A 39 8.22 -10.34 7.79
C ASP A 39 9.01 -10.78 9.03
N ASP A 40 8.40 -10.74 10.22
CA ASP A 40 9.04 -11.16 11.48
C ASP A 40 8.64 -12.57 11.93
N GLY A 41 7.93 -13.32 11.09
CA GLY A 41 7.36 -14.63 11.40
C GLY A 41 6.02 -14.58 12.13
N HIS A 42 5.58 -13.41 12.59
CA HIS A 42 4.25 -13.18 13.18
C HIS A 42 3.35 -12.33 12.30
N GLY A 43 3.93 -11.47 11.46
CA GLY A 43 3.17 -10.68 10.51
C GLY A 43 4.02 -9.85 9.57
N THR A 44 3.32 -9.16 8.67
CA THR A 44 3.91 -8.27 7.69
C THR A 44 3.97 -6.84 8.20
N PHE A 45 5.09 -6.17 7.93
CA PHE A 45 5.33 -4.78 8.29
C PHE A 45 5.79 -3.99 7.08
N LEU A 46 5.26 -2.78 6.97
CA LEU A 46 5.67 -1.81 5.98
C LEU A 46 6.31 -0.62 6.71
N ALA A 47 7.53 -0.27 6.32
CA ALA A 47 8.15 0.99 6.71
C ALA A 47 8.07 1.95 5.52
N ILE A 48 7.20 2.95 5.65
CA ILE A 48 6.96 3.96 4.64
C ILE A 48 7.79 5.20 5.01
N SER A 49 8.64 5.64 4.10
CA SER A 49 9.40 6.88 4.26
C SER A 49 8.81 7.94 3.34
N HIS A 50 8.09 8.92 3.90
CA HIS A 50 7.54 10.04 3.14
C HIS A 50 8.23 11.35 3.56
N GLY A 51 9.33 11.69 2.89
CA GLY A 51 10.16 12.84 3.26
C GLY A 51 10.88 12.63 4.60
N THR A 52 10.66 13.54 5.56
CA THR A 52 11.31 13.49 6.89
C THR A 52 10.54 12.69 7.93
N GLN A 53 9.31 12.28 7.64
CA GLN A 53 8.50 11.44 8.53
C GLN A 53 8.43 10.01 8.00
N GLY A 54 8.76 9.06 8.89
CA GLY A 54 8.57 7.64 8.69
C GLY A 54 7.29 7.17 9.37
N MET A 55 6.61 6.21 8.76
CA MET A 55 5.45 5.54 9.33
C MET A 55 5.63 4.03 9.24
N PHE A 56 5.22 3.33 10.30
CA PHE A 56 5.18 1.88 10.33
C PHE A 56 3.73 1.42 10.27
N VAL A 57 3.45 0.52 9.33
CA VAL A 57 2.14 -0.10 9.16
C VAL A 57 2.30 -1.59 9.44
N ARG A 58 1.45 -2.11 10.34
CA ARG A 58 1.26 -3.54 10.56
C ARG A 58 -0.08 -3.94 9.95
N ASP A 59 -0.19 -5.20 9.53
CA ASP A 59 -1.44 -5.78 9.04
C ASP A 59 -1.99 -5.10 7.77
N ALA A 60 -1.08 -4.59 6.92
CA ALA A 60 -1.44 -4.16 5.57
C ALA A 60 -1.90 -5.38 4.75
N ILE A 61 -2.89 -5.18 3.89
CA ILE A 61 -3.50 -6.27 3.11
C ILE A 61 -2.79 -6.37 1.74
N PRO A 62 -2.27 -7.54 1.35
CA PRO A 62 -1.72 -7.71 0.01
C PRO A 62 -2.82 -7.53 -1.04
N TRP A 63 -2.59 -6.63 -1.99
CA TRP A 63 -3.46 -6.39 -3.12
C TRP A 63 -3.09 -7.31 -4.27
N THR A 64 -3.96 -8.26 -4.60
CA THR A 64 -3.73 -9.26 -5.66
C THR A 64 -4.27 -8.84 -7.03
N GLY A 65 -4.55 -7.54 -7.22
CA GLY A 65 -4.90 -7.02 -8.55
C GLY A 65 -6.30 -7.39 -9.00
N MET A 66 -7.30 -7.41 -8.10
CA MET A 66 -8.66 -7.15 -8.58
C MET A 66 -8.62 -5.74 -9.17
N THR A 67 -8.71 -5.68 -10.50
CA THR A 67 -8.90 -4.46 -11.27
C THR A 67 -9.78 -3.54 -10.45
N LEU A 68 -9.27 -2.35 -10.08
CA LEU A 68 -10.11 -1.25 -9.62
C LEU A 68 -11.25 -1.16 -10.64
N ARG A 69 -12.40 -1.79 -10.34
CA ARG A 69 -13.60 -1.56 -11.13
C ARG A 69 -13.78 -0.07 -11.03
N SER A 70 -13.87 0.56 -12.19
CA SER A 70 -13.98 1.98 -12.43
C SER A 70 -15.17 2.59 -11.68
N ALA A 71 -15.09 2.66 -10.35
CA ALA A 71 -16.12 3.09 -9.44
C ALA A 71 -15.70 4.41 -8.79
N GLU A 72 -15.24 5.35 -9.62
CA GLU A 72 -15.31 6.79 -9.33
C GLU A 72 -15.06 7.64 -10.60
N VAL A 73 -15.66 7.24 -11.72
CA VAL A 73 -15.85 8.14 -12.88
C VAL A 73 -17.34 8.20 -13.21
N ASP A 74 -18.13 8.58 -12.20
CA ASP A 74 -19.52 9.05 -12.27
C ASP A 74 -19.73 9.60 -10.84
N GLU A 75 -19.97 10.86 -10.53
CA GLU A 75 -20.83 11.84 -11.16
C GLU A 75 -20.59 13.18 -10.43
N LYS A 76 -19.71 14.07 -10.93
CA LYS A 76 -19.84 15.53 -10.74
C LYS A 76 -19.19 16.27 -11.91
N ARG A 77 -19.54 15.86 -13.13
CA ARG A 77 -19.43 16.75 -14.28
C ARG A 77 -20.61 17.73 -14.21
N SER A 78 -20.29 18.92 -13.74
CA SER A 78 -20.89 20.17 -14.20
C SER A 78 -22.38 20.38 -13.89
N THR A 79 -22.59 21.26 -12.91
CA THR A 79 -23.51 22.39 -13.05
C THR A 79 -23.67 22.83 -14.52
N ARG A 80 -24.88 22.74 -15.07
CA ARG A 80 -25.49 23.82 -15.85
C ARG A 80 -27.00 23.64 -15.97
#